data_AF-A0A4U1JD52-F1
#
_entry.id   AF-A0A4U1JD52-F1
#
_cell.length_a   1.000
_cell.length_b   1.000
_cell.length_c   1.000
_cell.angle_alpha   90.00
_cell.angle_beta   90.00
_cell.angle_gamma   90.00
#
_symmetry.space_group_name_H-M   'P 1'
#
loop_
_entity.id
_entity.type
_entity.pdbx_description
1 polymer ?
#
loop_
_entity_poly.entity_id
_entity_poly.type
_entity_poly.pdbx_seq_one_letter_code
_entity_poly.pdbx_strand_id
1 'polypeptide(L)'
;MDASQRRPTAGVRYALVRGEGEEEGAGVTYRGFAHLPDVDLPLEIRVEQAGEGGAEGRANVAARIEGAAVGVDVAGLEKAGAALVKAALRAARDAGRPMPRRIVRWRGPS
;
A
#
# COMPACT_ATOMS: atom_id res chain seq x y z
N MET A 1 7.24 -11.93 21.62
CA MET A 1 7.51 -10.61 21.00
C MET A 1 7.40 -10.79 19.49
N ASP A 2 6.42 -10.15 18.90
CA ASP A 2 6.04 -10.35 17.50
C ASP A 2 7.04 -9.62 16.57
N ALA A 3 7.76 -10.35 15.71
CA ALA A 3 8.72 -9.75 14.77
C ALA A 3 8.05 -8.75 13.80
N SER A 4 6.72 -8.78 13.68
CA SER A 4 5.96 -7.79 12.92
C SER A 4 5.81 -6.43 13.61
N GLN A 5 6.32 -6.24 14.82
CA GLN A 5 6.31 -4.94 15.52
C GLN A 5 7.68 -4.24 15.54
N ARG A 6 8.76 -4.91 15.09
CA ARG A 6 10.09 -4.30 15.11
C ARG A 6 10.27 -3.39 13.90
N ARG A 7 10.62 -2.14 14.20
CA ARG A 7 11.07 -1.13 13.24
C ARG A 7 12.23 -1.69 12.40
N PRO A 8 12.25 -1.47 11.07
CA PRO A 8 13.32 -1.95 10.22
C PRO A 8 14.68 -1.42 10.71
N THR A 9 15.72 -2.25 10.72
CA THR A 9 17.10 -1.75 10.90
C THR A 9 17.71 -1.28 9.57
N ALA A 10 17.11 -1.66 8.44
CA ALA A 10 17.43 -1.21 7.09
C ALA A 10 16.21 -1.41 6.17
N GLY A 11 16.13 -0.65 5.07
CA GLY A 11 15.04 -0.73 4.11
C GLY A 11 13.72 -0.17 4.64
N VAL A 12 12.60 -0.62 4.07
CA VAL A 12 11.26 -0.09 4.37
C VAL A 12 10.28 -1.23 4.61
N ARG A 13 9.46 -1.10 5.66
CA ARG A 13 8.33 -1.99 5.91
C ARG A 13 7.03 -1.24 5.68
N TYR A 14 6.25 -1.70 4.70
CA TYR A 14 4.92 -1.20 4.43
C TYR A 14 3.91 -2.02 5.25
N ALA A 15 3.08 -1.35 6.02
CA ALA A 15 1.98 -1.97 6.76
C ALA A 15 0.70 -1.16 6.51
N LEU A 16 -0.20 -1.73 5.72
CA LEU A 16 -1.43 -1.09 5.24
C LEU A 16 -2.65 -1.93 5.59
N VAL A 17 -3.74 -1.27 5.96
CA VAL A 17 -5.03 -1.86 6.28
C VAL A 17 -6.09 -1.22 5.40
N ARG A 18 -6.98 -2.03 4.87
CA ARG A 18 -8.14 -1.59 4.09
C ARG A 18 -9.12 -0.85 5.01
N GLY A 19 -9.54 0.37 4.64
CA GLY A 19 -10.60 1.10 5.33
C GLY A 19 -11.90 0.30 5.38
N GLU A 20 -12.61 0.36 6.50
CA GLU A 20 -13.93 -0.28 6.66
C GLU A 20 -15.02 0.63 6.08
N GLY A 21 -15.91 0.09 5.24
CA GLY A 21 -17.06 0.81 4.69
C GLY A 21 -16.94 1.30 3.23
N GLU A 22 -15.79 1.12 2.56
CA GLU A 22 -15.58 1.52 1.16
C GLU A 22 -15.75 0.36 0.16
N GLU A 23 -16.68 -0.58 0.40
CA GLU A 23 -16.94 -1.70 -0.53
C GLU A 23 -18.06 -1.42 -1.55
N GLU A 24 -18.68 -0.24 -1.53
CA GLU A 24 -19.71 0.16 -2.51
C GLU A 24 -19.15 1.07 -3.62
N GLY A 25 -18.85 0.46 -4.77
CA GLY A 25 -18.84 1.09 -6.10
C GLY A 25 -17.79 2.17 -6.44
N ALA A 26 -17.11 2.77 -5.46
CA ALA A 26 -16.28 3.97 -5.68
C ALA A 26 -14.75 3.75 -5.58
N GLY A 27 -14.31 2.57 -5.12
CA GLY A 27 -12.91 2.28 -4.85
C GLY A 27 -12.64 2.01 -3.37
N VAL A 28 -11.40 1.64 -3.05
CA VAL A 28 -10.96 1.22 -1.72
C VAL A 28 -9.74 2.04 -1.29
N THR A 29 -9.75 2.53 -0.05
CA THR A 29 -8.57 3.18 0.54
C THR A 29 -7.83 2.25 1.49
N TYR A 30 -6.51 2.15 1.32
CA TYR A 30 -5.59 1.49 2.24
C TYR A 30 -4.85 2.54 3.05
N ARG A 31 -4.84 2.41 4.37
CA ARG A 31 -4.16 3.34 5.29
C ARG A 31 -3.17 2.59 6.17
N GLY A 32 -2.08 3.26 6.50
CA GLY A 32 -1.10 2.74 7.44
C GLY A 32 0.21 3.49 7.34
N PHE A 33 1.33 2.77 7.33
CA PHE A 33 2.66 3.37 7.41
C PHE A 33 3.67 2.73 6.45
N ALA A 34 4.57 3.57 5.96
CA ALA A 34 5.90 3.18 5.53
C ALA A 34 6.85 3.37 6.70
N HIS A 35 7.26 2.27 7.32
CA HIS A 35 8.22 2.27 8.42
C HIS A 35 9.64 2.29 7.84
N LEU A 36 10.39 3.35 8.11
CA LEU A 36 11.83 3.45 7.89
C LEU A 36 12.56 3.18 9.21
N PRO A 37 13.90 3.02 9.19
CA PRO A 37 14.65 2.84 10.43
C PRO A 37 14.46 4.00 11.41
N ASP A 38 14.45 5.23 10.90
CA ASP A 38 14.46 6.42 11.75
C ASP A 38 13.08 7.08 11.89
N VAL A 39 12.14 6.80 10.99
CA VAL A 39 10.81 7.45 11.00
C VAL A 39 9.70 6.52 10.52
N ASP A 40 8.50 6.73 11.07
CA ASP A 40 7.27 6.14 10.54
C ASP A 40 6.53 7.21 9.73
N LEU A 41 6.25 6.92 8.46
CA LEU A 41 5.58 7.85 7.56
C LEU A 41 4.15 7.37 7.30
N PRO A 42 3.12 8.16 7.67
CA PRO A 42 1.74 7.86 7.31
C PRO A 42 1.61 7.72 5.79
N LEU A 43 1.00 6.63 5.36
CA LEU A 43 0.81 6.29 3.95
C LEU A 43 -0.66 5.96 3.72
N GLU A 44 -1.27 6.69 2.78
CA GLU A 44 -2.59 6.42 2.25
C GLU A 44 -2.47 5.98 0.79
N ILE A 45 -3.19 4.94 0.41
CA ILE A 45 -3.25 4.45 -0.97
C ILE A 45 -4.70 4.26 -1.38
N ARG A 46 -5.14 5.06 -2.34
CA ARG A 46 -6.48 4.97 -2.94
C ARG A 46 -6.43 4.07 -4.17
N VAL A 47 -7.38 3.15 -4.23
CA VAL A 47 -7.55 2.16 -5.31
C VAL A 47 -8.91 2.38 -5.95
N GLU A 48 -8.94 2.83 -7.19
CA GLU A 48 -10.19 2.97 -7.95
C GLU A 48 -10.32 1.79 -8.91
N GLN A 49 -11.46 1.09 -8.87
CA GLN A 49 -11.73 0.04 -9.84
C GLN A 49 -12.13 0.69 -11.17
N ALA A 50 -11.48 0.27 -12.26
CA ALA A 50 -12.03 0.54 -13.59
C ALA A 50 -13.37 -0.20 -13.70
N GLY A 51 -14.44 0.53 -14.03
CA GLY A 51 -15.80 -0.03 -14.12
C GLY A 51 -15.90 -1.22 -15.07
N GLU A 52 -16.97 -2.01 -14.90
CA GLU A 52 -17.32 -3.13 -15.79
C GLU A 52 -17.42 -2.63 -17.24
N GLY A 53 -16.42 -2.97 -18.06
CA GLY A 53 -16.31 -2.55 -19.47
C GLY A 53 -15.00 -1.86 -19.83
N GLY A 54 -14.17 -1.49 -18.85
CA GLY A 54 -12.80 -1.02 -19.12
C GLY A 54 -11.91 -2.18 -19.57
N ALA A 55 -11.27 -2.03 -20.74
CA ALA A 55 -10.28 -2.97 -21.24
C ALA A 55 -9.25 -3.32 -20.14
N GLU A 56 -9.18 -4.61 -19.80
CA GLU A 56 -8.26 -5.18 -18.83
C GLU A 56 -8.23 -4.52 -17.44
N GLY A 57 -9.22 -4.71 -16.56
CA GLY A 57 -9.01 -4.92 -15.11
C GLY A 57 -7.98 -4.07 -14.32
N ARG A 58 -7.59 -2.88 -14.79
CA ARG A 58 -6.48 -2.07 -14.26
C ARG A 58 -7.06 -1.19 -13.18
N ALA A 59 -6.76 -1.53 -11.92
CA ALA A 59 -7.00 -0.63 -10.82
C ALA A 59 -6.09 0.60 -10.94
N ASN A 60 -6.68 1.79 -10.86
CA ASN A 60 -5.92 3.02 -10.65
C ASN A 60 -5.49 3.06 -9.19
N VAL A 61 -4.20 3.23 -8.93
CA VAL A 61 -3.64 3.22 -7.57
C VAL A 61 -2.82 4.47 -7.38
N ALA A 62 -3.24 5.33 -6.46
CA ALA A 62 -2.56 6.55 -6.07
C ALA A 62 -2.11 6.44 -4.61
N ALA A 63 -0.85 6.77 -4.34
CA ALA A 63 -0.27 6.76 -3.00
C ALA A 63 0.05 8.19 -2.57
N ARG A 64 -0.11 8.47 -1.27
CA ARG A 64 0.19 9.75 -0.66
C ARG A 64 0.85 9.55 0.71
N ILE A 65 1.98 10.20 0.93
CA ILE A 65 2.65 10.32 2.22
C ILE A 65 2.63 11.78 2.65
N GLU A 66 2.24 12.03 3.91
CA GLU A 66 2.25 13.37 4.49
C GLU A 66 3.23 13.47 5.66
N GLY A 67 3.80 14.66 5.87
CA GLY A 67 4.65 14.94 7.03
C GLY A 67 6.06 14.34 6.98
N ALA A 68 6.57 13.98 5.80
CA ALA A 68 7.94 13.50 5.66
C ALA A 68 8.96 14.62 5.88
N ALA A 69 10.04 14.29 6.60
CA ALA A 69 11.17 15.19 6.79
C ALA A 69 11.94 15.44 5.48
N VAL A 70 12.66 16.56 5.42
CA VAL A 70 13.54 16.90 4.29
C VAL A 70 14.60 15.80 4.12
N GLY A 71 14.81 15.36 2.87
CA GLY A 71 15.79 14.32 2.53
C GLY A 71 15.22 12.90 2.44
N VAL A 72 13.95 12.68 2.79
CA VAL A 72 13.25 11.42 2.52
C VAL A 72 12.79 11.37 1.06
N ASP A 73 13.08 10.28 0.35
CA ASP A 73 12.54 10.02 -1.00
C ASP A 73 11.06 9.62 -0.94
N VAL A 74 10.19 10.61 -0.72
CA VAL A 74 8.73 10.41 -0.64
C VAL A 74 8.18 9.81 -1.93
N ALA A 75 8.60 10.32 -3.09
CA ALA A 75 8.09 9.85 -4.38
C ALA A 75 8.46 8.37 -4.63
N GLY A 76 9.67 7.96 -4.27
CA GLY A 76 10.09 6.56 -4.34
C GLY A 76 9.27 5.67 -3.40
N LEU A 77 9.04 6.12 -2.17
CA LEU A 77 8.23 5.40 -1.18
C LEU A 77 6.77 5.23 -1.62
N GLU A 78 6.15 6.29 -2.14
CA GLU A 78 4.80 6.29 -2.68
C GLU A 78 4.68 5.35 -3.88
N LYS A 79 5.62 5.43 -4.83
CA LYS A 79 5.66 4.54 -6.01
C LYS A 79 5.79 3.08 -5.60
N ALA A 80 6.67 2.79 -4.65
CA ALA A 80 6.86 1.43 -4.12
C ALA A 80 5.61 0.93 -3.38
N GLY A 81 4.97 1.78 -2.56
CA GLY A 81 3.71 1.48 -1.90
C GLY A 81 2.58 1.16 -2.88
N ALA A 82 2.38 2.01 -3.89
CA ALA A 82 1.37 1.81 -4.94
C ALA A 82 1.61 0.50 -5.71
N ALA A 83 2.87 0.19 -6.06
CA ALA A 83 3.23 -1.05 -6.74
C ALA A 83 2.93 -2.29 -5.88
N LEU A 84 3.17 -2.22 -4.56
CA LEU A 84 2.87 -3.31 -3.63
C LEU A 84 1.36 -3.58 -3.54
N VAL A 85 0.54 -2.53 -3.43
CA VAL A 85 -0.93 -2.68 -3.43
C VAL A 85 -1.41 -3.24 -4.76
N LYS A 86 -0.94 -2.72 -5.89
CA LYS A 86 -1.28 -3.24 -7.22
C LYS A 86 -0.94 -4.73 -7.37
N ALA A 87 0.24 -5.15 -6.92
CA ALA A 87 0.65 -6.55 -6.95
C ALA A 87 -0.21 -7.43 -6.04
N ALA A 88 -0.56 -6.96 -4.83
CA ALA A 88 -1.41 -7.70 -3.91
C ALA A 88 -2.85 -7.87 -4.44
N LEU A 89 -3.40 -6.82 -5.06
CA LEU A 89 -4.71 -6.87 -5.70
C LEU A 89 -4.72 -7.84 -6.89
N ARG A 90 -3.69 -7.78 -7.74
CA ARG A 90 -3.53 -8.73 -8.85
C ARG A 90 -3.45 -10.17 -8.35
N ALA A 91 -2.63 -10.43 -7.33
CA ALA A 91 -2.50 -11.77 -6.77
C ALA A 91 -3.82 -12.30 -6.16
N ALA A 92 -4.59 -11.43 -5.49
CA ALA A 92 -5.90 -11.81 -4.97
C ALA A 92 -6.89 -12.15 -6.10
N ARG A 93 -6.94 -11.33 -7.16
CA ARG A 93 -7.75 -11.57 -8.35
C ARG A 93 -7.37 -12.89 -9.04
N ASP A 94 -6.08 -13.11 -9.29
CA ASP A 94 -5.57 -14.31 -9.95
C ASP A 94 -5.89 -15.58 -9.13
N ALA A 95 -6.02 -15.44 -7.80
CA ALA A 95 -6.43 -16.52 -6.90
C ALA A 95 -7.95 -16.63 -6.68
N GLY A 96 -8.78 -15.81 -7.34
CA GLY A 96 -10.24 -15.77 -7.14
C GLY A 96 -10.66 -15.35 -5.71
N ARG A 97 -9.83 -14.56 -5.02
CA ARG A 97 -10.05 -14.12 -3.64
C ARG A 97 -10.52 -12.67 -3.58
N PRO A 98 -11.27 -12.29 -2.53
CA PRO A 98 -11.58 -10.88 -2.28
C PRO A 98 -10.30 -10.07 -2.05
N MET A 99 -10.41 -8.74 -2.18
CA MET A 99 -9.29 -7.85 -1.94
C MET A 99 -8.70 -8.05 -0.53
N PRO A 100 -7.37 -7.99 -0.37
CA PRO A 100 -6.74 -8.18 0.92
C PRO A 100 -7.18 -7.13 1.94
N ARG A 101 -7.62 -7.55 3.13
CA ARG A 101 -7.92 -6.60 4.23
C ARG A 101 -6.66 -5.94 4.81
N ARG A 102 -5.50 -6.61 4.69
CA ARG A 102 -4.22 -6.16 5.25
C ARG A 102 -3.07 -6.53 4.33
N ILE A 103 -2.15 -5.60 4.11
CA ILE A 103 -0.95 -5.78 3.28
C ILE A 103 0.26 -5.40 4.14
N VAL A 104 1.13 -6.38 4.41
CA VAL A 104 2.39 -6.14 5.12
C VAL A 104 3.54 -6.70 4.29
N ARG A 105 4.49 -5.84 3.90
CA ARG A 105 5.61 -6.21 3.02
C ARG A 105 6.89 -5.48 3.39
N TRP A 106 7.99 -6.22 3.35
CA TRP A 106 9.35 -5.71 3.52
C TRP A 106 9.99 -5.42 2.16
N ARG A 107 10.70 -4.31 2.05
CA ARG A 107 11.58 -3.95 0.94
C ARG A 107 12.98 -3.72 1.52
N GLY A 108 13.95 -4.48 1.04
CA GLY A 108 15.35 -4.28 1.43
C GLY A 108 15.90 -2.92 0.97
N PRO A 109 17.06 -2.50 1.50
CA PRO A 109 17.78 -1.35 0.96
C PRO A 109 18.10 -1.62 -0.52
N SER A 110 17.64 -0.74 -1.40
CA SER A 110 17.97 -0.72 -2.83
C SER A 110 19.32 -0.08 -3.06
#